data_AF-A0A657AFG0-F1
#
_entry.id   AF-A0A657AFG0-F1
#
_cell.length_a   1.000
_cell.length_b   1.000
_cell.length_c   1.000
_cell.angle_alpha   90.00
_cell.angle_beta   90.00
_cell.angle_gamma   90.00
#
_symmetry.space_group_name_H-M   'P 1'
#
loop_
_entity.id
_entity.type
_entity.pdbx_description
1 polymer ?
#
loop_
_entity_poly.entity_id
_entity_poly.type
_entity_poly.pdbx_seq_one_letter_code
_entity_poly.pdbx_strand_id
1 'polypeptide(L)'
;MTAQQTNNADTSKTASLDSLLNDIDQNNGLASGDDAEENSRRKTPDRRHTSKKPRGTVERRLEDDRRQKKSIVDNARERILAQKAELKLQQHRKKILLAGCEPVMGLNYDHLAMDDYPDNTLVAEARRDRDYWVLICAIFASLFVFSLLGLLDAWVGGVGCGMAFLSAFFAFSPMRKFFFSRPHLHELLAKRKVIEYGALHHIQYLEGTDGLAWRCQKLTKFNPNLSKSLFNGIYRYSKDRSLLNYMQNKKTIRLYLLLMVEAQKAYKRLEKEYLESHFKHLDQGWDDRIDELEASKLEQSLNKSVGEPEQNLKS
;
A
#
# COMPACT_ATOMS: atom_id res chain seq x y z
N MET A 1 17.00 15.77 -16.03
CA MET A 1 16.05 15.80 -17.16
C MET A 1 16.33 14.58 -18.03
N THR A 2 15.61 13.48 -17.83
CA THR A 2 15.54 12.33 -18.77
C THR A 2 14.45 11.38 -18.24
N ALA A 3 13.24 11.52 -18.78
CA ALA A 3 12.18 10.53 -18.62
C ALA A 3 11.30 10.59 -19.85
N GLN A 4 11.45 9.64 -20.78
CA GLN A 4 10.42 9.25 -21.76
C GLN A 4 10.98 8.15 -22.66
N GLN A 5 10.75 6.88 -22.31
CA GLN A 5 10.78 5.78 -23.29
C GLN A 5 10.19 4.47 -22.75
N THR A 6 8.97 4.47 -22.23
CA THR A 6 8.23 3.22 -21.97
C THR A 6 6.72 3.45 -22.05
N ASN A 7 6.16 3.85 -23.21
CA ASN A 7 4.70 3.91 -23.40
C ASN A 7 4.22 3.58 -24.82
N ASN A 8 5.10 3.15 -25.73
CA ASN A 8 4.74 2.94 -27.15
C ASN A 8 4.28 1.52 -27.51
N ALA A 9 4.23 0.58 -26.56
CA ALA A 9 3.89 -0.82 -26.85
C ALA A 9 2.39 -1.13 -26.69
N ASP A 10 1.64 -0.29 -25.98
CA ASP A 10 0.20 -0.53 -25.72
C ASP A 10 -0.70 0.24 -26.68
N THR A 11 -0.27 1.41 -27.16
CA THR A 11 -0.97 2.18 -28.20
C THR A 11 -0.93 1.52 -29.58
N SER A 12 0.12 0.72 -29.87
CA SER A 12 0.20 -0.03 -31.12
C SER A 12 -0.78 -1.20 -31.18
N LYS A 13 -1.11 -1.81 -30.03
CA LYS A 13 -2.04 -2.94 -29.95
C LYS A 13 -3.49 -2.49 -30.07
N THR A 14 -3.85 -1.33 -29.51
CA THR A 14 -5.18 -0.75 -29.66
C THR A 14 -5.43 -0.22 -31.07
N ALA A 15 -4.42 0.42 -31.69
CA ALA A 15 -4.52 0.87 -33.09
C ALA A 15 -4.68 -0.30 -34.08
N SER A 16 -4.06 -1.45 -33.81
CA SER A 16 -4.28 -2.67 -34.61
C SER A 16 -5.66 -3.31 -34.42
N LEU A 17 -6.35 -2.98 -33.33
CA LEU A 17 -7.65 -3.56 -32.96
C LEU A 17 -8.81 -2.80 -33.62
N ASP A 18 -8.72 -1.47 -33.69
CA ASP A 18 -9.64 -0.64 -34.45
C ASP A 18 -9.50 -0.84 -35.97
N SER A 19 -8.29 -1.12 -36.46
CA SER A 19 -8.10 -1.49 -37.88
C SER A 19 -8.75 -2.84 -38.20
N LEU A 20 -8.66 -3.82 -37.29
CA LEU A 20 -9.30 -5.13 -37.47
C LEU A 20 -10.82 -5.07 -37.37
N LEU A 21 -11.38 -4.19 -36.52
CA LEU A 21 -12.83 -3.95 -36.44
C LEU A 21 -13.35 -3.30 -37.73
N ASN A 22 -12.65 -2.30 -38.26
CA ASN A 22 -13.02 -1.65 -39.52
C ASN A 22 -12.91 -2.60 -40.73
N ASP A 23 -11.92 -3.48 -40.78
CA ASP A 23 -11.76 -4.47 -41.86
C ASP A 23 -12.87 -5.55 -41.86
N ILE A 24 -13.45 -5.85 -40.70
CA ILE A 24 -14.57 -6.79 -40.56
C ILE A 24 -15.89 -6.14 -40.98
N ASP A 25 -16.10 -4.87 -40.66
CA ASP A 25 -17.31 -4.13 -41.06
C ASP A 25 -17.31 -3.79 -42.56
N GLN A 26 -16.15 -3.47 -43.16
CA GLN A 26 -16.05 -3.23 -44.61
C GLN A 26 -16.29 -4.48 -45.47
N ASN A 27 -15.96 -5.68 -44.97
CA ASN A 27 -16.19 -6.94 -45.71
C ASN A 27 -17.60 -7.51 -45.58
N ASN A 28 -18.43 -6.97 -44.67
CA ASN A 28 -19.83 -7.42 -44.51
C ASN A 28 -20.83 -6.64 -45.36
N GLY A 29 -20.40 -5.57 -46.03
CA GLY A 29 -21.22 -4.81 -46.95
C GLY A 29 -20.55 -4.68 -48.31
N LEU A 30 -20.66 -5.73 -49.15
CA LEU A 30 -20.67 -5.68 -50.62
C LEU A 30 -20.59 -7.12 -51.16
N ALA A 31 -21.74 -7.77 -51.25
CA ALA A 31 -21.93 -8.88 -52.18
C ALA A 31 -22.63 -8.32 -53.42
N SER A 32 -21.84 -7.88 -54.41
CA SER A 32 -22.28 -7.72 -55.79
C SER A 32 -21.15 -8.23 -56.68
N GLY A 33 -21.45 -9.26 -57.47
CA GLY A 33 -20.54 -9.76 -58.49
C GLY A 33 -20.39 -8.78 -59.62
N ASP A 34 -19.29 -8.91 -60.35
CA ASP A 34 -19.27 -8.89 -61.81
C ASP A 34 -17.94 -9.47 -62.31
N ASP A 35 -18.03 -10.17 -63.44
CA ASP A 35 -16.96 -10.82 -64.17
C ASP A 35 -15.96 -9.82 -64.76
N ALA A 36 -14.68 -10.23 -64.85
CA ALA A 36 -13.77 -9.78 -65.90
C ALA A 36 -12.61 -10.78 -66.08
N GLU A 37 -12.60 -11.44 -67.24
CA GLU A 37 -11.40 -12.02 -67.86
C GLU A 37 -10.37 -10.91 -68.13
N GLU A 38 -9.06 -11.16 -67.93
CA GLU A 38 -8.04 -11.12 -69.00
C GLU A 38 -6.63 -11.55 -68.51
N ASN A 39 -6.14 -12.66 -69.08
CA ASN A 39 -4.79 -12.96 -69.58
C ASN A 39 -3.52 -12.44 -68.84
N SER A 40 -2.64 -13.35 -68.38
CA SER A 40 -1.36 -13.63 -69.09
C SER A 40 -0.37 -14.57 -68.37
N ARG A 41 0.34 -15.31 -69.22
CA ARG A 41 1.72 -15.83 -69.10
C ARG A 41 1.99 -17.08 -68.23
N ARG A 42 2.15 -18.19 -68.97
CA ARG A 42 2.90 -19.42 -68.66
C ARG A 42 4.06 -19.22 -67.67
N LYS A 43 4.00 -19.97 -66.56
CA LYS A 43 5.16 -20.68 -66.00
C LYS A 43 4.69 -22.03 -65.45
N THR A 44 5.22 -23.09 -66.04
CA THR A 44 5.07 -24.49 -65.63
C THR A 44 5.60 -24.66 -64.20
N PRO A 45 4.84 -25.18 -63.23
CA PRO A 45 5.41 -25.64 -61.97
C PRO A 45 5.63 -27.16 -62.04
N ASP A 46 6.86 -27.53 -61.76
CA ASP A 46 7.33 -28.89 -61.61
C ASP A 46 6.58 -29.60 -60.46
N ARG A 47 6.23 -30.86 -60.71
CA ARG A 47 5.28 -31.66 -59.93
C ARG A 47 6.01 -32.32 -58.76
N ARG A 48 5.97 -31.73 -57.56
CA ARG A 48 6.31 -32.42 -56.31
C ARG A 48 5.06 -32.77 -55.49
N HIS A 49 4.98 -34.06 -55.16
CA HIS A 49 3.91 -34.71 -54.40
C HIS A 49 3.60 -34.01 -53.08
N THR A 50 2.36 -33.58 -52.90
CA THR A 50 1.72 -33.49 -51.59
C THR A 50 0.30 -34.08 -51.71
N SER A 51 -0.04 -34.93 -50.75
CA SER A 51 -1.26 -35.73 -50.71
C SER A 51 -2.53 -34.87 -50.79
N LYS A 52 -3.19 -34.88 -51.95
CA LYS A 52 -4.51 -34.27 -52.11
C LYS A 52 -5.55 -35.15 -51.44
N LYS A 53 -6.18 -34.64 -50.37
CA LYS A 53 -7.49 -35.13 -49.90
C LYS A 53 -8.49 -35.14 -51.07
N PRO A 54 -9.47 -36.07 -51.10
CA PRO A 54 -10.40 -36.20 -52.22
C PRO A 54 -11.14 -34.88 -52.45
N ARG A 55 -11.14 -34.40 -53.70
CA ARG A 55 -11.83 -33.17 -54.10
C ARG A 55 -13.34 -33.39 -54.03
N GLY A 56 -13.95 -33.01 -52.91
CA GLY A 56 -15.40 -32.81 -52.81
C GLY A 56 -15.88 -31.70 -53.76
N THR A 57 -17.19 -31.70 -54.06
CA THR A 57 -17.90 -30.71 -54.87
C THR A 57 -17.61 -29.28 -54.39
N VAL A 58 -17.63 -28.31 -55.32
CA VAL A 58 -17.27 -26.90 -55.04
C VAL A 58 -18.16 -26.31 -53.94
N GLU A 59 -19.44 -26.67 -53.89
CA GLU A 59 -20.38 -26.28 -52.84
C GLU A 59 -19.95 -26.75 -51.45
N ARG A 60 -19.44 -27.98 -51.32
CA ARG A 60 -19.00 -28.53 -50.03
C ARG A 60 -17.79 -27.77 -49.46
N ARG A 61 -16.90 -27.28 -50.33
CA ARG A 61 -15.74 -26.45 -49.93
C ARG A 61 -16.14 -25.05 -49.48
N LEU A 62 -17.11 -24.41 -50.16
CA LEU A 62 -17.63 -23.10 -49.75
C LEU A 62 -18.37 -23.18 -48.41
N GLU A 63 -19.09 -24.28 -48.16
CA GLU A 63 -19.77 -24.55 -46.90
C GLU A 63 -18.77 -24.75 -45.74
N ASP A 64 -17.68 -25.50 -45.99
CA ASP A 64 -16.60 -25.72 -45.01
C ASP A 64 -15.84 -24.42 -44.71
N ASP A 65 -15.54 -23.59 -45.71
CA ASP A 65 -14.90 -22.28 -45.54
C ASP A 65 -15.80 -21.29 -44.79
N ARG A 66 -17.11 -21.30 -45.02
CA ARG A 66 -18.08 -20.50 -44.24
C ARG A 66 -18.16 -20.96 -42.80
N ARG A 67 -18.16 -22.26 -42.54
CA ARG A 67 -18.14 -22.82 -41.17
C ARG A 67 -16.85 -22.49 -40.45
N GLN A 68 -15.70 -22.56 -41.12
CA GLN A 68 -14.40 -22.17 -40.55
C GLN A 68 -14.33 -20.67 -40.29
N LYS A 69 -14.81 -19.81 -41.19
CA LYS A 69 -14.89 -18.37 -40.94
C LYS A 69 -15.80 -18.05 -39.77
N LYS A 70 -16.96 -18.71 -39.67
CA LYS A 70 -17.89 -18.54 -38.55
C LYS A 70 -17.27 -18.95 -37.22
N SER A 71 -16.60 -20.11 -37.15
CA SER A 71 -15.94 -20.55 -35.92
C SER A 71 -14.78 -19.62 -35.50
N ILE A 72 -14.04 -19.04 -36.45
CA ILE A 72 -12.99 -18.06 -36.16
C ILE A 72 -13.57 -16.77 -35.58
N VAL A 73 -14.68 -16.28 -36.15
CA VAL A 73 -15.37 -15.06 -35.67
C VAL A 73 -15.99 -15.29 -34.29
N ASP A 74 -16.60 -16.45 -34.05
CA ASP A 74 -17.18 -16.80 -32.75
C ASP A 74 -16.10 -16.91 -31.67
N ASN A 75 -14.97 -17.56 -31.97
CA ASN A 75 -13.80 -17.60 -31.08
C ASN A 75 -13.20 -16.20 -30.82
N ALA A 76 -13.18 -15.31 -31.81
CA ALA A 76 -12.70 -13.94 -31.65
C ALA A 76 -13.63 -13.11 -30.74
N ARG A 77 -14.95 -13.29 -30.89
CA ARG A 77 -15.95 -12.65 -30.02
C ARG A 77 -15.84 -13.14 -28.58
N GLU A 78 -15.68 -14.45 -28.37
CA GLU A 78 -15.47 -15.02 -27.04
C GLU A 78 -14.22 -14.46 -26.36
N ARG A 79 -13.11 -14.31 -27.09
CA ARG A 79 -11.87 -13.69 -26.57
C ARG A 79 -12.08 -12.23 -26.17
N ILE A 80 -12.78 -11.45 -26.97
CA ILE A 80 -13.08 -10.04 -26.67
C ILE A 80 -13.97 -9.94 -25.42
N LEU A 81 -14.98 -10.81 -25.29
CA LEU A 81 -15.84 -10.86 -24.12
C LEU A 81 -15.08 -11.25 -22.85
N ALA A 82 -14.18 -12.24 -22.94
CA ALA A 82 -13.33 -12.66 -21.83
C ALA A 82 -12.37 -11.54 -21.39
N GLN A 83 -11.76 -10.81 -22.33
CA GLN A 83 -10.92 -9.65 -22.03
C GLN A 83 -11.70 -8.53 -21.34
N LYS A 84 -12.92 -8.22 -21.83
CA LYS A 84 -13.79 -7.23 -21.20
C LYS A 84 -14.18 -7.64 -19.79
N ALA A 85 -14.51 -8.92 -19.56
CA ALA A 85 -14.81 -9.46 -18.24
C ALA A 85 -13.61 -9.32 -17.28
N GLU A 86 -12.40 -9.58 -17.75
CA GLU A 86 -11.19 -9.42 -16.95
C GLU A 86 -10.93 -7.95 -16.58
N LEU A 87 -11.05 -7.02 -17.53
CA LEU A 87 -10.84 -5.59 -17.29
C LEU A 87 -11.84 -5.03 -16.28
N LYS A 88 -13.11 -5.43 -16.42
CA LYS A 88 -14.18 -5.17 -15.46
C LYS A 88 -13.80 -5.63 -14.05
N LEU A 89 -13.35 -6.87 -13.93
CA LEU A 89 -12.90 -7.45 -12.66
C LEU A 89 -11.73 -6.68 -12.03
N GLN A 90 -10.78 -6.24 -12.85
CA GLN A 90 -9.66 -5.42 -12.42
C GLN A 90 -10.13 -4.06 -11.87
N GLN A 91 -11.11 -3.41 -12.51
CA GLN A 91 -11.69 -2.16 -12.02
C GLN A 91 -12.43 -2.35 -10.70
N HIS A 92 -13.22 -3.41 -10.57
CA HIS A 92 -13.91 -3.73 -9.33
C HIS A 92 -12.92 -3.96 -8.17
N ARG A 93 -11.82 -4.69 -8.42
CA ARG A 93 -10.74 -4.87 -7.42
C ARG A 93 -10.09 -3.55 -7.02
N LYS A 94 -9.82 -2.64 -7.98
CA LYS A 94 -9.30 -1.29 -7.70
C LYS A 94 -10.27 -0.49 -6.82
N LYS A 95 -11.57 -0.54 -7.13
CA LYS A 95 -12.62 0.12 -6.33
C LYS A 95 -12.67 -0.40 -4.88
N ILE A 96 -12.63 -1.73 -4.68
CA ILE A 96 -12.57 -2.32 -3.33
C ILE A 96 -11.33 -1.86 -2.56
N LEU A 97 -10.18 -1.79 -3.23
CA LEU A 97 -8.95 -1.32 -2.61
C LEU A 97 -9.03 0.17 -2.20
N LEU A 98 -9.65 1.01 -3.04
CA LEU A 98 -9.88 2.42 -2.74
C LEU A 98 -10.83 2.60 -1.56
N ALA A 99 -11.98 1.93 -1.56
CA ALA A 99 -12.91 1.96 -0.43
C ALA A 99 -12.25 1.44 0.86
N GLY A 100 -11.36 0.46 0.73
CA GLY A 100 -10.68 -0.12 1.88
C GLY A 100 -9.53 0.68 2.47
N CYS A 101 -8.94 1.57 1.69
CA CYS A 101 -7.82 2.42 2.12
C CYS A 101 -8.23 3.88 2.28
N GLU A 102 -9.53 4.20 2.20
CA GLU A 102 -10.06 5.55 2.39
C GLU A 102 -9.62 6.20 3.72
N PRO A 103 -9.55 5.49 4.87
CA PRO A 103 -9.12 6.09 6.13
C PRO A 103 -7.69 6.67 6.11
N VAL A 104 -6.84 6.25 5.16
CA VAL A 104 -5.47 6.77 4.98
C VAL A 104 -5.49 8.28 4.66
N MET A 105 -6.58 8.80 4.09
CA MET A 105 -6.73 10.22 3.81
C MET A 105 -7.03 11.06 5.06
N GLY A 106 -7.59 10.46 6.11
CA GLY A 106 -7.85 11.10 7.41
C GLY A 106 -6.62 11.20 8.33
N LEU A 107 -5.41 11.01 7.80
CA LEU A 107 -4.17 11.09 8.56
C LEU A 107 -3.93 12.53 9.05
N ASN A 108 -3.89 12.71 10.36
CA ASN A 108 -3.42 13.94 10.98
C ASN A 108 -1.91 13.84 11.23
N TYR A 109 -1.14 14.70 10.57
CA TYR A 109 0.32 14.72 10.67
C TYR A 109 0.80 15.18 12.05
N ASP A 110 0.12 16.16 12.65
CA ASP A 110 0.56 16.84 13.88
C ASP A 110 0.64 15.86 15.06
N HIS A 111 -0.35 14.99 15.20
CA HIS A 111 -0.37 13.98 16.27
C HIS A 111 0.70 12.89 16.08
N LEU A 112 1.04 12.51 14.84
CA LEU A 112 1.95 11.41 14.55
C LEU A 112 3.42 11.83 14.40
N ALA A 113 3.68 13.06 13.96
CA ALA A 113 5.03 13.60 13.82
C ALA A 113 5.73 13.69 15.19
N MET A 114 4.93 13.99 16.23
CA MET A 114 5.37 14.18 17.61
C MET A 114 6.59 15.11 17.65
N ASP A 115 6.44 16.29 17.05
CA ASP A 115 7.51 17.28 16.96
C ASP A 115 7.83 17.87 18.33
N ASP A 116 6.82 18.10 19.17
CA ASP A 116 6.96 18.60 20.55
C ASP A 116 7.38 17.52 21.58
N TYR A 117 7.83 16.36 21.11
CA TYR A 117 8.21 15.28 22.01
C TYR A 117 9.46 15.65 22.81
N PRO A 118 9.43 15.61 24.16
CA PRO A 118 10.55 16.05 24.99
C PRO A 118 11.79 15.19 24.76
N ASP A 119 12.89 15.86 24.40
CA ASP A 119 14.15 15.22 24.07
C ASP A 119 14.77 14.48 25.27
N ASN A 120 15.47 13.39 24.96
CA ASN A 120 16.13 12.58 25.98
C ASN A 120 17.26 13.34 26.68
N THR A 121 17.86 14.34 26.02
CA THR A 121 18.86 15.24 26.61
C THR A 121 18.23 16.09 27.70
N LEU A 122 17.08 16.72 27.43
CA LEU A 122 16.33 17.52 28.41
C LEU A 122 15.92 16.69 29.63
N VAL A 123 15.47 15.44 29.40
CA VAL A 123 15.11 14.52 30.49
C VAL A 123 16.35 14.08 31.29
N ALA A 124 17.48 13.83 30.64
CA ALA A 124 18.73 13.46 31.31
C ALA A 124 19.29 14.61 32.14
N GLU A 125 19.21 15.84 31.64
CA GLU A 125 19.61 17.05 32.37
C GLU A 125 18.71 17.30 33.58
N ALA A 126 17.38 17.23 33.41
CA ALA A 126 16.45 17.36 34.53
C ALA A 126 16.65 16.28 35.61
N ARG A 127 17.05 15.07 35.21
CA ARG A 127 17.42 13.98 36.13
C ARG A 127 18.73 14.30 36.85
N ARG A 128 19.76 14.74 36.12
CA ARG A 128 21.05 15.11 36.69
C ARG A 128 20.93 16.23 37.72
N ASP A 129 20.10 17.24 37.45
CA ASP A 129 19.85 18.33 38.41
C ASP A 129 19.25 17.82 39.72
N ARG A 130 18.36 16.82 39.66
CA ARG A 130 17.81 16.18 40.86
C ARG A 130 18.88 15.35 41.57
N ASP A 131 19.65 14.58 40.81
CA ASP A 131 20.65 13.68 41.36
C ASP A 131 21.81 14.46 42.02
N TYR A 132 22.17 15.66 41.53
CA TYR A 132 23.12 16.55 42.20
C TYR A 132 22.67 16.97 43.60
N TRP A 133 21.40 17.33 43.77
CA TRP A 133 20.87 17.70 45.09
C TRP A 133 20.80 16.50 46.03
N VAL A 134 20.40 15.33 45.53
CA VAL A 134 20.40 14.09 46.32
C VAL A 134 21.84 13.69 46.70
N LEU A 135 22.81 13.89 45.81
CA LEU A 135 24.22 13.64 46.09
C LEU A 135 24.74 14.58 47.21
N ILE A 136 24.45 15.88 47.12
CA ILE A 136 24.81 16.85 48.17
C ILE A 136 24.16 16.45 49.51
N CYS A 137 22.88 16.11 49.50
CA CYS A 137 22.18 15.64 50.69
C CYS A 137 22.80 14.35 51.24
N ALA A 138 23.21 13.41 50.38
CA ALA A 138 23.86 12.16 50.77
C ALA A 138 25.25 12.38 51.37
N ILE A 139 26.02 13.36 50.87
CA ILE A 139 27.32 13.74 51.43
C ILE A 139 27.15 14.32 52.85
N PHE A 140 26.18 15.21 53.06
CA PHE A 140 25.93 15.72 54.42
C PHE A 140 25.40 14.65 55.36
N ALA A 141 24.53 13.76 54.87
CA ALA A 141 24.06 12.62 55.64
C ALA A 141 25.20 11.66 56.01
N SER A 142 26.14 11.39 55.11
CA SER A 142 27.29 10.53 55.43
C SER A 142 28.22 11.15 56.46
N LEU A 143 28.49 12.47 56.38
CA LEU A 143 29.24 13.19 57.42
C LEU A 143 28.58 13.10 58.79
N PHE A 144 27.25 13.21 58.84
CA PHE A 144 26.49 13.01 60.07
C PHE A 144 26.63 11.58 60.62
N VAL A 145 26.51 10.56 59.75
CA VAL A 145 26.68 9.15 60.14
C VAL A 145 28.10 8.86 60.64
N PHE A 146 29.13 9.39 59.98
CA PHE A 146 30.52 9.24 60.43
C PHE A 146 30.79 9.93 61.77
N SER A 147 30.08 11.03 62.07
CA SER A 147 30.15 11.70 63.36
C SER A 147 29.49 10.86 64.48
N LEU A 148 28.37 10.17 64.18
CA LEU A 148 27.73 9.25 65.13
C LEU A 148 28.60 8.04 65.48
N LEU A 149 29.42 7.58 64.52
CA LEU A 149 30.39 6.50 64.71
C LEU A 149 31.66 6.96 65.47
N GLY A 150 31.78 8.24 65.82
CA GLY A 150 32.91 8.78 66.56
C GLY A 150 34.20 8.96 65.75
N LEU A 151 34.12 8.92 64.41
CA LEU A 151 35.27 9.15 63.52
C LEU A 151 35.57 10.64 63.30
N LEU A 152 34.62 11.52 63.62
CA LEU A 152 34.70 12.97 63.45
C LEU A 152 34.22 13.68 64.73
N ASP A 153 34.68 14.92 64.94
CA ASP A 153 34.27 15.72 66.09
C ASP A 153 32.76 16.03 66.10
N ALA A 154 32.18 16.13 67.30
CA ALA A 154 30.75 16.35 67.51
C ALA A 154 30.22 17.66 66.88
N TRP A 155 31.06 18.70 66.76
CA TRP A 155 30.67 19.96 66.12
C TRP A 155 30.43 19.79 64.61
N VAL A 156 31.20 18.91 63.95
CA VAL A 156 31.05 18.59 62.52
C VAL A 156 29.74 17.82 62.30
N GLY A 157 29.39 16.91 63.21
CA GLY A 157 28.12 16.18 63.16
C GLY A 157 26.90 17.10 63.28
N GLY A 158 26.94 18.07 64.20
CA GLY A 158 25.87 19.06 64.37
C GLY A 158 25.65 19.92 63.12
N VAL A 159 26.74 20.44 62.55
CA VAL A 159 26.69 21.25 61.31
C VAL A 159 26.23 20.40 60.13
N GLY A 160 26.73 19.16 60.00
CA GLY A 160 26.34 18.22 58.95
C GLY A 160 24.85 17.88 59.00
N CYS A 161 24.30 17.66 60.20
CA CYS A 161 22.86 17.41 60.40
C CYS A 161 22.00 18.61 59.98
N GLY A 162 22.38 19.82 60.41
CA GLY A 162 21.67 21.05 60.04
C GLY A 162 21.70 21.32 58.53
N MET A 163 22.86 21.15 57.90
CA MET A 163 23.03 21.31 56.45
C MET A 163 22.30 20.24 55.65
N ALA A 164 22.28 18.99 56.12
CA ALA A 164 21.49 17.92 55.51
C ALA A 164 19.99 18.26 55.52
N PHE A 165 19.46 18.67 56.68
CA PHE A 165 18.04 19.02 56.83
C PHE A 165 17.65 20.23 55.98
N LEU A 166 18.48 21.28 55.96
CA LEU A 166 18.26 22.45 55.12
C LEU A 166 18.28 22.09 53.62
N SER A 167 19.25 21.26 53.21
CA SER A 167 19.34 20.78 51.83
C SER A 167 18.15 19.91 51.42
N ALA A 168 17.64 19.07 52.32
CA ALA A 168 16.46 18.24 52.08
C ALA A 168 15.21 19.09 51.94
N PHE A 169 15.05 20.12 52.79
CA PHE A 169 13.94 21.04 52.68
C PHE A 169 13.95 21.78 51.33
N PHE A 170 15.12 22.21 50.85
CA PHE A 170 15.24 22.78 49.50
C PHE A 170 15.05 21.77 48.37
N ALA A 171 15.41 20.50 48.56
CA ALA A 171 15.21 19.45 47.57
C ALA A 171 13.72 19.15 47.31
N PHE A 172 12.88 19.22 48.34
CA PHE A 172 11.44 18.98 48.25
C PHE A 172 10.58 20.25 48.12
N SER A 173 11.13 21.43 48.40
CA SER A 173 10.39 22.69 48.35
C SER A 173 10.17 23.19 46.91
N PRO A 174 8.99 23.79 46.62
CA PRO A 174 8.74 24.48 45.35
C PRO A 174 9.69 25.66 45.08
N MET A 175 10.48 26.10 46.06
CA MET A 175 11.53 27.10 45.87
C MET A 175 12.63 26.67 44.87
N ARG A 176 12.75 25.37 44.55
CA ARG A 176 13.61 24.89 43.46
C ARG A 176 13.31 25.58 42.11
N LYS A 177 12.08 26.04 41.89
CA LYS A 177 11.67 26.77 40.68
C LYS A 177 12.40 28.09 40.47
N PHE A 178 12.92 28.73 41.53
CA PHE A 178 13.65 29.99 41.40
C PHE A 178 15.10 29.80 40.94
N PHE A 179 15.71 28.64 41.21
CA PHE A 179 17.08 28.33 40.80
C PHE A 179 17.17 27.64 39.44
N PHE A 180 16.11 26.95 39.02
CA PHE A 180 16.05 26.27 37.73
C PHE A 180 14.93 26.84 36.87
N SER A 181 15.26 27.57 35.81
CA SER A 181 14.31 27.99 34.77
C SER A 181 13.76 26.84 33.92
N ARG A 182 14.07 25.58 34.26
CA ARG A 182 13.81 24.38 33.46
C ARG A 182 12.58 23.62 33.96
N PRO A 183 11.80 22.97 33.07
CA PRO A 183 10.63 22.20 33.45
C PRO A 183 11.00 20.99 34.31
N HIS A 184 10.12 20.64 35.25
CA HIS A 184 10.36 19.53 36.18
C HIS A 184 10.31 18.17 35.46
N LEU A 185 11.10 17.18 35.92
CA LEU A 185 11.16 15.84 35.32
C LEU A 185 9.78 15.19 35.17
N HIS A 186 8.93 15.29 36.21
CA HIS A 186 7.58 14.72 36.15
C HIS A 186 6.70 15.40 35.09
N GLU A 187 6.87 16.70 34.88
CA GLU A 187 6.15 17.45 33.85
C GLU A 187 6.58 17.00 32.45
N LEU A 188 7.88 16.79 32.24
CA LEU A 188 8.40 16.23 30.98
C LEU A 188 7.85 14.82 30.71
N LEU A 189 7.80 13.97 31.74
CA LEU A 189 7.24 12.62 31.62
C LEU A 189 5.72 12.64 31.38
N ALA A 190 4.99 13.56 32.02
CA ALA A 190 3.56 13.74 31.78
C ALA A 190 3.30 14.23 30.36
N LYS A 191 4.04 15.23 29.87
CA LYS A 191 3.97 15.71 28.48
C LYS A 191 4.22 14.58 27.49
N ARG A 192 5.26 13.77 27.71
CA ARG A 192 5.56 12.59 26.89
C ARG A 192 4.36 11.65 26.79
N LYS A 193 3.76 11.29 27.92
CA LYS A 193 2.58 10.41 27.95
C LYS A 193 1.38 11.01 27.22
N VAL A 194 1.14 12.31 27.35
CA VAL A 194 0.03 12.98 26.65
C VAL A 194 0.21 12.93 25.14
N ILE A 195 1.42 13.20 24.65
CA ILE A 195 1.75 13.15 23.21
C ILE A 195 1.65 11.71 22.68
N GLU A 196 2.24 10.74 23.39
CA GLU A 196 2.17 9.33 23.02
C GLU A 196 0.72 8.81 22.99
N TYR A 197 -0.08 9.17 24.01
CA TYR A 197 -1.48 8.80 24.07
C TYR A 197 -2.29 9.42 22.92
N GLY A 198 -2.05 10.69 22.60
CA GLY A 198 -2.68 11.37 21.46
C GLY A 198 -2.35 10.68 20.13
N ALA A 199 -1.08 10.32 19.92
CA ALA A 199 -0.66 9.58 18.73
C ALA A 199 -1.30 8.18 18.67
N LEU A 200 -1.30 7.43 19.78
CA LEU A 200 -1.89 6.10 19.85
C LEU A 200 -3.40 6.12 19.60
N HIS A 201 -4.11 7.10 20.16
CA HIS A 201 -5.54 7.27 19.94
C HIS A 201 -5.84 7.58 18.48
N HIS A 202 -5.04 8.46 17.84
CA HIS A 202 -5.18 8.73 16.41
C HIS A 202 -4.92 7.47 15.56
N ILE A 203 -3.92 6.66 15.91
CA ILE A 203 -3.66 5.42 15.17
C ILE A 203 -4.78 4.40 15.40
N GLN A 204 -5.31 4.29 16.61
CA GLN A 204 -6.47 3.44 16.89
C GLN A 204 -7.69 3.85 16.04
N TYR A 205 -7.92 5.16 15.91
CA TYR A 205 -8.96 5.71 15.05
C TYR A 205 -8.74 5.34 13.57
N LEU A 206 -7.50 5.44 13.07
CA LEU A 206 -7.17 5.10 11.68
C LEU A 206 -7.27 3.59 11.39
N GLU A 207 -6.77 2.73 12.28
CA GLU A 207 -6.76 1.28 12.08
C GLU A 207 -8.16 0.67 12.16
N GLY A 208 -9.05 1.24 12.98
CA GLY A 208 -10.39 0.72 13.19
C GLY A 208 -10.40 -0.74 13.64
N THR A 209 -11.42 -1.49 13.22
CA THR A 209 -11.58 -2.93 13.54
C THR A 209 -10.80 -3.86 12.60
N ASP A 210 -10.48 -3.37 11.41
CA ASP A 210 -10.10 -4.21 10.26
C ASP A 210 -8.61 -4.15 9.92
N GLY A 211 -7.84 -3.29 10.59
CA GLY A 211 -6.39 -3.20 10.42
C GLY A 211 -5.97 -2.51 9.12
N LEU A 212 -5.98 -1.17 9.12
CA LEU A 212 -5.69 -0.34 7.94
C LEU A 212 -4.31 -0.62 7.34
N ALA A 213 -3.26 -0.70 8.17
CA ALA A 213 -1.90 -0.88 7.67
C ALA A 213 -1.75 -2.20 6.89
N TRP A 214 -2.34 -3.30 7.35
CA TRP A 214 -2.35 -4.57 6.59
C TRP A 214 -3.04 -4.44 5.23
N ARG A 215 -4.15 -3.69 5.14
CA ARG A 215 -4.83 -3.44 3.86
C ARG A 215 -3.96 -2.63 2.90
N CYS A 216 -3.25 -1.64 3.43
CA CYS A 216 -2.32 -0.81 2.66
C CYS A 216 -1.17 -1.62 2.05
N GLN A 217 -0.84 -2.80 2.57
CA GLN A 217 0.15 -3.68 1.95
C GLN A 217 -0.22 -4.04 0.50
N LYS A 218 -1.51 -4.16 0.17
CA LYS A 218 -1.97 -4.44 -1.20
C LYS A 218 -1.66 -3.31 -2.19
N LEU A 219 -1.44 -2.08 -1.70
CA LEU A 219 -1.07 -0.91 -2.50
C LEU A 219 0.39 -0.93 -2.96
N THR A 220 1.17 -1.93 -2.55
CA THR A 220 2.56 -2.13 -3.01
C THR A 220 2.70 -2.13 -4.53
N LYS A 221 1.66 -2.56 -5.27
CA LYS A 221 1.63 -2.51 -6.74
C LYS A 221 1.81 -1.10 -7.31
N PHE A 222 1.33 -0.07 -6.60
CA PHE A 222 1.37 1.35 -7.03
C PHE A 222 2.52 2.14 -6.40
N ASN A 223 3.13 1.62 -5.33
CA ASN A 223 4.32 2.20 -4.71
C ASN A 223 5.24 1.11 -4.15
N PRO A 224 6.41 0.87 -4.77
CA PRO A 224 7.34 -0.16 -4.30
C PRO A 224 7.95 0.17 -2.95
N ASN A 225 7.88 1.43 -2.47
CA ASN A 225 8.38 1.76 -1.13
C ASN A 225 7.64 1.01 -0.01
N LEU A 226 6.39 0.59 -0.25
CA LEU A 226 5.57 -0.13 0.74
C LEU A 226 6.04 -1.57 0.97
N SER A 227 6.83 -2.16 0.07
CA SER A 227 7.38 -3.52 0.22
C SER A 227 8.66 -3.59 1.06
N LYS A 228 9.16 -2.45 1.54
CA LYS A 228 10.36 -2.42 2.37
C LYS A 228 10.17 -3.28 3.61
N SER A 229 11.19 -4.08 3.94
CA SER A 229 11.18 -5.01 5.09
C SER A 229 10.93 -4.31 6.44
N LEU A 230 11.23 -3.02 6.53
CA LEU A 230 10.96 -2.17 7.69
C LEU A 230 9.47 -2.17 8.09
N PHE A 231 8.57 -2.26 7.11
CA PHE A 231 7.12 -2.19 7.35
C PHE A 231 6.49 -3.57 7.65
N ASN A 232 7.21 -4.67 7.40
CA ASN A 232 6.69 -6.02 7.62
C ASN A 232 6.24 -6.27 9.07
N GLY A 233 6.96 -5.69 10.04
CA GLY A 233 6.55 -5.74 11.44
C GLY A 233 5.17 -5.12 11.66
N ILE A 234 4.97 -3.91 11.14
CA ILE A 234 3.70 -3.18 11.26
C ILE A 234 2.56 -3.93 10.59
N TYR A 235 2.77 -4.46 9.38
CA TYR A 235 1.74 -5.24 8.67
C TYR A 235 1.31 -6.48 9.46
N ARG A 236 2.26 -7.20 10.05
CA ARG A 236 1.96 -8.39 10.87
C ARG A 236 1.16 -8.01 12.11
N TYR A 237 1.59 -7.00 12.87
CA TYR A 237 0.88 -6.59 14.09
C TYR A 237 -0.48 -5.93 13.82
N SER A 238 -0.66 -5.26 12.67
CA SER A 238 -1.95 -4.75 12.20
C SER A 238 -2.90 -5.91 11.86
N LYS A 239 -2.40 -6.93 11.16
CA LYS A 239 -3.17 -8.16 10.87
C LYS A 239 -3.60 -8.89 12.15
N ASP A 240 -2.70 -8.98 13.13
CA ASP A 240 -2.93 -9.66 14.41
C ASP A 240 -3.69 -8.77 15.43
N ARG A 241 -4.11 -7.55 15.05
CA ARG A 241 -4.84 -6.58 15.90
C ARG A 241 -4.12 -6.19 17.19
N SER A 242 -2.80 -6.37 17.24
CA SER A 242 -1.95 -6.07 18.40
C SER A 242 -1.01 -4.88 18.16
N LEU A 243 -1.30 -4.07 17.14
CA LEU A 243 -0.46 -2.95 16.72
C LEU A 243 -0.23 -1.92 17.83
N LEU A 244 -1.25 -1.58 18.63
CA LEU A 244 -1.13 -0.61 19.71
C LEU A 244 -0.13 -1.06 20.80
N ASN A 245 -0.05 -2.35 21.07
CA ASN A 245 0.93 -2.90 22.03
C ASN A 245 2.36 -2.78 21.50
N TYR A 246 2.54 -2.88 20.18
CA TYR A 246 3.83 -2.73 19.52
C TYR A 246 4.27 -1.25 19.40
N MET A 247 3.32 -0.33 19.27
CA MET A 247 3.59 1.10 19.00
C MET A 247 3.78 1.97 20.25
N GLN A 248 4.26 1.41 21.36
CA GLN A 248 4.53 2.21 22.57
C GLN A 248 5.78 3.12 22.44
N ASN A 249 6.61 2.90 21.42
CA ASN A 249 7.85 3.63 21.23
C ASN A 249 7.71 4.76 20.20
N LYS A 250 8.29 5.93 20.48
CA LYS A 250 8.40 7.05 19.53
C LYS A 250 8.88 6.61 18.13
N LYS A 251 9.88 5.73 18.08
CA LYS A 251 10.45 5.24 16.82
C LYS A 251 9.44 4.45 15.98
N THR A 252 8.63 3.60 16.62
CA THR A 252 7.64 2.77 15.91
C THR A 252 6.44 3.60 15.47
N ILE A 253 6.01 4.58 16.25
CA ILE A 253 4.98 5.56 15.85
C ILE A 253 5.47 6.38 14.63
N ARG A 254 6.71 6.87 14.64
CA ARG A 254 7.27 7.57 13.46
C ARG A 254 7.41 6.67 12.23
N LEU A 255 7.73 5.40 12.43
CA LEU A 255 7.75 4.41 11.34
C LEU A 255 6.35 4.19 10.77
N TYR A 256 5.32 4.17 11.62
CA TYR A 256 3.91 4.13 11.18
C TYR A 256 3.52 5.38 10.40
N LEU A 257 3.92 6.58 10.83
CA LEU A 257 3.73 7.81 10.06
C LEU A 257 4.35 7.71 8.67
N LEU A 258 5.60 7.24 8.58
CA LEU A 258 6.28 7.06 7.29
C LEU A 258 5.52 6.08 6.39
N LEU A 259 5.03 4.97 6.95
CA LEU A 259 4.19 4.01 6.23
C LEU A 259 2.92 4.67 5.69
N MET A 260 2.21 5.42 6.53
CA MET A 260 0.95 6.08 6.15
C MET A 260 1.16 7.14 5.07
N VAL A 261 2.25 7.91 5.12
CA VAL A 261 2.60 8.88 4.08
C VAL A 261 2.90 8.18 2.74
N GLU A 262 3.64 7.07 2.75
CA GLU A 262 3.89 6.30 1.53
C GLU A 262 2.61 5.62 1.00
N ALA A 263 1.71 5.21 1.89
CA ALA A 263 0.40 4.67 1.55
C ALA A 263 -0.52 5.75 0.94
N GLN A 264 -0.53 6.98 1.47
CA GLN A 264 -1.25 8.12 0.88
C GLN A 264 -0.79 8.40 -0.55
N LYS A 265 0.52 8.36 -0.81
CA LYS A 265 1.06 8.52 -2.17
C LYS A 265 0.59 7.40 -3.08
N ALA A 266 0.58 6.15 -2.60
CA ALA A 266 0.11 5.00 -3.37
C ALA A 266 -1.39 5.08 -3.66
N TYR A 267 -2.18 5.52 -2.68
CA TYR A 267 -3.62 5.74 -2.78
C TYR A 267 -3.95 6.75 -3.89
N LYS A 268 -3.33 7.94 -3.85
CA LYS A 268 -3.54 8.97 -4.87
C LYS A 268 -3.16 8.52 -6.28
N ARG A 269 -2.13 7.67 -6.42
CA ARG A 269 -1.75 7.08 -7.71
C ARG A 269 -2.80 6.08 -8.19
N LEU A 270 -3.28 5.20 -7.30
CA LEU A 270 -4.34 4.25 -7.61
C LEU A 270 -5.65 4.96 -7.99
N GLU A 271 -6.01 6.00 -7.27
CA GLU A 271 -7.19 6.83 -7.53
C GLU A 271 -7.11 7.47 -8.92
N LYS A 272 -5.98 8.09 -9.25
CA LYS A 272 -5.74 8.67 -10.58
C LYS A 272 -5.86 7.62 -11.68
N GLU A 273 -5.23 6.46 -11.51
CA GLU A 273 -5.25 5.39 -12.52
C GLU A 273 -6.65 4.78 -12.69
N TYR A 274 -7.38 4.61 -11.59
CA TYR A 274 -8.77 4.16 -11.59
C TYR A 274 -9.66 5.14 -12.36
N LEU A 275 -9.59 6.43 -12.04
CA LEU A 275 -10.37 7.47 -12.71
C LEU A 275 -10.01 7.57 -14.20
N GLU A 276 -8.73 7.57 -14.55
CA GLU A 276 -8.29 7.66 -15.95
C GLU A 276 -8.79 6.47 -16.78
N SER A 277 -8.73 5.26 -16.21
CA SER A 277 -9.25 4.08 -16.89
C SER A 277 -10.78 4.11 -16.98
N HIS A 278 -11.47 4.54 -15.92
CA HIS A 278 -12.93 4.67 -15.93
C HIS A 278 -13.42 5.67 -16.99
N PHE A 279 -12.74 6.82 -17.14
CA PHE A 279 -13.08 7.78 -18.18
C PHE A 279 -12.79 7.26 -19.58
N LYS A 280 -11.63 6.60 -19.81
CA LYS A 280 -11.34 5.96 -21.10
C LYS A 280 -12.39 4.94 -21.50
N HIS A 281 -12.89 4.19 -20.51
CA HIS A 281 -13.90 3.19 -20.77
C HIS A 281 -15.27 3.84 -21.04
N LEU A 282 -15.60 4.91 -20.30
CA LEU A 282 -16.80 5.70 -20.57
C LEU A 282 -16.78 6.32 -21.99
N ASP A 283 -15.63 6.86 -22.43
CA ASP A 283 -15.46 7.45 -23.78
C ASP A 283 -15.62 6.41 -24.90
N GLN A 284 -15.22 5.17 -24.63
CA GLN A 284 -15.41 4.03 -25.54
C GLN A 284 -16.82 3.42 -25.45
N GLY A 285 -17.70 3.97 -24.61
CA GLY A 285 -19.12 3.58 -24.51
C GLY A 285 -19.40 2.30 -23.73
N TRP A 286 -18.50 1.86 -22.84
CA TRP A 286 -18.68 0.67 -21.99
C TRP A 286 -18.71 1.04 -20.51
N ASP A 287 -19.68 0.47 -19.78
CA ASP A 287 -19.79 0.65 -18.33
C ASP A 287 -18.99 -0.44 -17.60
N ASP A 288 -18.04 0.01 -16.78
CA ASP A 288 -17.17 -0.81 -15.94
C ASP A 288 -17.74 -1.10 -14.55
N ARG A 289 -18.89 -0.54 -14.22
CA ARG A 289 -19.52 -0.76 -12.93
C ARG A 289 -20.03 -2.20 -12.88
N ILE A 290 -19.75 -2.86 -11.76
CA ILE A 290 -20.17 -4.23 -11.48
C ILE A 290 -20.61 -4.29 -10.02
N ASP A 291 -21.73 -4.95 -9.79
CA ASP A 291 -22.22 -5.27 -8.45
C ASP A 291 -21.44 -6.45 -7.85
N GLU A 292 -21.34 -6.52 -6.52
CA GLU A 292 -20.57 -7.57 -5.82
C GLU A 292 -21.03 -9.01 -6.17
N LEU A 293 -22.32 -9.19 -6.46
CA LEU A 293 -22.90 -10.47 -6.89
C LEU A 293 -22.48 -10.88 -8.30
N GLU A 294 -22.24 -9.92 -9.19
CA GLU A 294 -21.75 -10.18 -10.54
C GLU A 294 -20.24 -10.38 -10.54
N ALA A 295 -19.52 -9.62 -9.72
CA ALA A 295 -18.07 -9.78 -9.55
C ALA A 295 -17.71 -11.17 -9.03
N SER A 296 -18.44 -11.68 -8.03
CA SER A 296 -18.22 -13.03 -7.50
C SER A 296 -18.52 -14.14 -8.51
N LYS A 297 -19.56 -13.99 -9.34
CA LYS A 297 -19.84 -14.91 -10.47
C LYS A 297 -18.73 -14.88 -11.52
N LEU A 298 -18.23 -13.68 -11.85
CA LEU A 298 -17.11 -13.49 -12.79
C LEU A 298 -15.80 -14.09 -12.26
N GLU A 299 -15.51 -13.95 -10.96
CA GLU A 299 -14.36 -14.60 -10.32
C GLU A 299 -14.48 -16.13 -10.37
N GLN A 300 -15.67 -16.68 -10.10
CA GLN A 300 -15.92 -18.11 -10.20
C GLN A 300 -15.82 -18.64 -11.64
N SER A 301 -16.31 -17.88 -12.63
CA SER A 301 -16.21 -18.27 -14.04
C SER A 301 -14.77 -18.21 -14.56
N LEU A 302 -14.01 -17.17 -14.20
CA LEU A 302 -12.59 -17.09 -14.57
C LEU A 302 -11.80 -18.23 -13.92
N ASN A 303 -12.00 -18.49 -12.63
CA ASN A 303 -11.28 -19.57 -11.95
C ASN A 303 -11.61 -20.96 -12.51
N LYS A 304 -12.85 -21.21 -12.96
CA LYS A 304 -13.21 -22.45 -13.68
C LYS A 304 -12.51 -22.55 -15.04
N SER A 305 -12.43 -21.47 -15.80
CA SER A 305 -11.76 -21.46 -17.12
C SER A 305 -10.25 -21.72 -17.07
N VAL A 306 -9.59 -21.42 -15.94
CA VAL A 306 -8.16 -21.66 -15.72
C VAL A 306 -7.91 -23.05 -15.10
N GLY A 307 -8.95 -23.71 -14.58
CA GLY A 307 -8.85 -24.96 -13.81
C GLY A 307 -9.07 -26.26 -14.57
N GLU A 308 -9.34 -26.25 -15.88
CA GLU A 308 -9.46 -27.46 -16.69
C GLU A 308 -8.13 -27.78 -17.41
N PRO A 309 -7.29 -28.71 -16.90
CA PRO A 309 -6.26 -29.31 -17.73
C PRO A 309 -6.93 -30.18 -18.80
N GLU A 310 -6.56 -29.95 -20.06
CA GLU A 310 -6.89 -30.79 -21.22
C GLU A 310 -6.50 -32.27 -20.96
N GLN A 311 -7.42 -33.04 -20.39
CA GLN A 311 -7.38 -34.49 -20.38
C GLN A 311 -8.69 -35.03 -20.93
N ASN A 312 -8.90 -34.89 -22.23
CA ASN A 312 -9.67 -35.85 -23.02
C ASN A 312 -9.62 -35.48 -24.50
N LEU A 313 -8.66 -36.05 -25.23
CA LEU A 313 -8.81 -36.35 -26.66
C LEU A 313 -7.64 -37.22 -27.14
N LYS A 314 -7.64 -38.49 -26.70
CA LYS A 314 -7.11 -39.64 -27.46
C LYS A 314 -8.01 -40.84 -27.20
N SER A 315 -9.03 -41.00 -28.04
CA SER A 315 -9.50 -42.32 -28.47
C SER A 315 -8.84 -42.63 -29.81
#